data_AF-A0A0F9IHA4-F1
#
_entry.id   AF-A0A0F9IHA4-F1
#
_cell.length_a   1.000
_cell.length_b   1.000
_cell.length_c   1.000
_cell.angle_alpha   90.00
_cell.angle_beta   90.00
_cell.angle_gamma   90.00
#
_symmetry.space_group_name_H-M   'P 1'
#
loop_
_entity.id
_entity.type
_entity.pdbx_description
1 polymer ?
#
loop_
_entity_poly.entity_id
_entity_poly.type
_entity_poly.pdbx_seq_one_letter_code
_entity_poly.pdbx_strand_id
1 'polypeptide(L)'
;MSDTNLGWGSRLALIDHYEATDEQASATFGVPVDEIVTARELRNSGGAANLPIDIDVEGYGNPFTEVQGATSVVRPGTREPAETSTAITPSPKKRGRKGTKINEAFSAIGTDPLPAEEFATTRNVSLNVLRQAKRFDRTGLGRVRVKKIDGTLMVYRESE
;
A
#
# COMPACT_ATOMS: atom_id res chain seq x y z
N MET A 1 -27.70 14.14 7.25
CA MET A 1 -26.26 14.27 6.98
C MET A 1 -25.59 13.10 7.67
N SER A 2 -25.28 12.04 6.93
CA SER A 2 -24.61 10.87 7.51
C SER A 2 -23.11 11.13 7.45
N ASP A 3 -22.55 11.66 8.54
CA ASP A 3 -21.11 11.89 8.68
C ASP A 3 -20.38 10.55 8.67
N THR A 4 -20.10 10.04 7.47
CA THR A 4 -19.48 8.74 7.19
C THR A 4 -18.01 8.69 7.59
N ASN A 5 -17.45 9.78 8.14
CA ASN A 5 -16.06 9.92 8.55
C ASN A 5 -15.83 9.76 10.07
N LEU A 6 -16.75 9.14 10.81
CA LEU A 6 -16.45 8.74 12.19
C LEU A 6 -15.36 7.65 12.20
N GLY A 7 -14.33 7.83 13.02
CA GLY A 7 -13.32 6.79 13.29
C GLY A 7 -13.93 5.59 14.01
N TRP A 8 -13.27 4.43 13.93
CA TRP A 8 -13.79 3.17 14.49
C TRP A 8 -14.10 3.23 15.98
N GLY A 9 -13.28 3.91 16.78
CA GLY A 9 -13.55 4.01 18.21
C GLY A 9 -14.81 4.85 18.52
N SER A 10 -15.10 5.90 17.74
CA SER A 10 -16.34 6.68 17.86
C SER A 10 -17.57 5.86 17.47
N ARG A 11 -17.45 5.05 16.39
CA ARG A 11 -18.52 4.13 15.96
C ARG A 11 -18.82 3.08 17.03
N LEU A 12 -17.78 2.47 17.61
CA LEU A 12 -17.95 1.49 18.68
C LEU A 12 -18.52 2.13 19.96
N ALA A 13 -18.12 3.37 20.29
CA ALA A 13 -18.69 4.10 21.42
C ALA A 13 -20.20 4.36 21.24
N LEU A 14 -20.63 4.72 20.02
CA LEU A 14 -22.05 4.87 19.68
C LEU A 14 -22.81 3.53 19.77
N ILE A 15 -22.23 2.44 19.25
CA ILE A 15 -22.84 1.11 19.32
C ILE A 15 -23.03 0.66 20.77
N ASP A 16 -22.02 0.85 21.61
CA ASP A 16 -22.08 0.47 23.02
C ASP A 16 -23.10 1.32 23.79
N HIS A 17 -23.11 2.64 23.56
CA HIS A 17 -24.00 3.56 24.29
C HIS A 17 -25.47 3.32 23.96
N TYR A 18 -25.80 3.03 22.70
CA TYR A 18 -27.17 2.80 22.26
C TYR A 18 -27.55 1.30 22.23
N GLU A 19 -26.68 0.42 22.71
CA GLU A 19 -26.87 -1.05 22.74
C GLU A 19 -27.33 -1.63 21.39
N ALA A 20 -26.81 -1.11 20.29
CA ALA A 20 -27.24 -1.48 18.95
C ALA A 20 -26.78 -2.90 18.56
N THR A 21 -27.64 -3.65 17.86
CA THR A 21 -27.24 -4.96 17.30
C THR A 21 -26.29 -4.80 16.12
N ASP A 22 -25.54 -5.85 15.80
CA ASP A 22 -24.53 -5.77 14.74
C ASP A 22 -25.18 -5.57 13.37
N GLU A 23 -26.41 -6.05 13.18
CA GLU A 23 -27.22 -5.81 11.98
C GLU A 23 -27.64 -4.34 11.86
N GLN A 24 -28.05 -3.72 12.98
CA GLN A 24 -28.41 -2.31 13.01
C GLN A 24 -27.19 -1.43 12.75
N ALA A 25 -26.07 -1.74 13.40
CA ALA A 25 -24.81 -1.05 13.18
C ALA A 25 -24.30 -1.21 11.74
N SER A 26 -24.42 -2.41 11.16
CA SER A 26 -24.06 -2.68 9.76
C SER A 26 -24.89 -1.83 8.80
N ALA A 27 -26.21 -1.78 9.01
CA ALA A 27 -27.11 -0.97 8.21
C ALA A 27 -26.83 0.53 8.34
N THR A 28 -26.58 0.99 9.57
CA THR A 28 -26.37 2.41 9.89
C THR A 28 -25.04 2.93 9.34
N PHE A 29 -23.95 2.15 9.47
CA PHE A 29 -22.61 2.56 9.05
C PHE A 29 -22.24 2.11 7.62
N GLY A 30 -23.07 1.27 6.99
CA GLY A 30 -22.81 0.72 5.66
C GLY A 30 -21.58 -0.18 5.61
N VAL A 31 -21.26 -0.88 6.70
CA VAL A 31 -20.12 -1.80 6.82
C VAL A 31 -20.61 -3.23 7.02
N PRO A 32 -19.91 -4.27 6.56
CA PRO A 32 -20.31 -5.65 6.79
C PRO A 32 -20.24 -6.02 8.29
N VAL A 33 -21.12 -6.93 8.71
CA VAL A 33 -21.19 -7.41 10.10
C VAL A 33 -19.85 -7.96 10.60
N ASP A 34 -19.12 -8.69 9.75
CA ASP A 34 -17.79 -9.25 10.08
C ASP A 34 -16.78 -8.17 10.48
N GLU A 35 -16.88 -6.97 9.90
CA GLU A 35 -15.98 -5.86 10.20
C GLU A 35 -16.30 -5.25 11.58
N ILE A 36 -17.58 -5.23 11.97
CA ILE A 36 -18.02 -4.79 13.31
C ILE A 36 -17.52 -5.76 14.38
N VAL A 37 -17.64 -7.06 14.14
CA VAL A 37 -17.13 -8.12 15.04
C VAL A 37 -15.62 -7.98 15.20
N THR A 38 -14.90 -7.87 14.08
CA THR A 38 -13.43 -7.68 14.09
C THR A 38 -13.04 -6.41 14.86
N ALA A 39 -13.77 -5.31 14.69
CA ALA A 39 -13.51 -4.07 15.40
C ALA A 39 -13.70 -4.20 16.92
N ARG A 40 -14.72 -4.93 17.37
CA ARG A 40 -14.93 -5.24 18.80
C ARG A 40 -13.81 -6.11 19.38
N GLU A 41 -13.40 -7.16 18.65
CA GLU A 41 -12.28 -8.01 19.07
C GLU A 41 -10.96 -7.23 19.18
N LEU A 42 -10.69 -6.34 18.22
CA LEU A 42 -9.52 -5.46 18.23
C LEU A 42 -9.54 -4.47 19.39
N ARG A 43 -10.72 -4.02 19.82
CA ARG A 43 -10.85 -3.17 21.03
C ARG A 43 -10.59 -3.97 22.31
N ASN A 44 -11.19 -5.16 22.43
CA ASN A 44 -11.03 -6.04 23.60
C ASN A 44 -9.59 -6.55 23.77
N SER A 45 -8.88 -6.75 22.67
CA SER A 45 -7.45 -7.13 22.67
C SER A 45 -6.50 -5.96 22.98
N GLY A 46 -7.02 -4.75 23.23
CA GLY A 46 -6.20 -3.57 23.54
C GLY A 46 -5.51 -2.95 22.31
N GLY A 47 -6.02 -3.23 21.11
CA GLY A 47 -5.50 -2.68 19.85
C GLY A 47 -5.85 -1.20 19.65
N ALA A 48 -5.56 -0.68 18.45
CA ALA A 48 -5.72 0.74 18.08
C ALA A 48 -7.16 1.31 18.20
N ALA A 49 -8.16 0.46 18.43
CA ALA A 49 -9.53 0.86 18.72
C ALA A 49 -9.76 1.23 20.21
N ASN A 50 -8.78 1.02 21.09
CA ASN A 50 -8.85 1.30 22.52
C ASN A 50 -8.32 2.70 22.89
N LEU A 51 -8.45 3.68 21.99
CA LEU A 51 -8.11 5.05 22.32
C LEU A 51 -9.23 5.64 23.19
N PRO A 52 -8.93 6.38 24.28
CA PRO A 52 -9.94 7.13 25.01
C PRO A 52 -10.47 8.20 24.07
N ILE A 53 -11.70 7.99 23.60
CA ILE A 53 -12.38 8.94 22.72
C ILE A 53 -13.41 9.63 23.57
N ASP A 54 -13.15 10.90 23.85
CA ASP A 54 -14.12 11.82 24.43
C ASP A 54 -14.99 12.31 23.26
N ILE A 55 -16.08 11.59 22.99
CA ILE A 55 -17.10 12.01 22.04
C ILE A 55 -18.38 12.28 22.79
N ASP A 56 -19.00 13.42 22.51
CA ASP A 56 -20.33 13.74 23.00
C ASP A 56 -21.35 12.86 22.26
N VAL A 57 -21.70 11.72 22.86
CA VAL A 57 -22.61 10.72 22.29
C VAL A 57 -24.05 11.23 22.22
N GLU A 58 -24.43 12.13 23.14
CA GLU A 58 -25.77 12.71 23.24
C GLU A 58 -26.04 13.67 22.06
N GLY A 59 -25.01 14.38 21.60
CA GLY A 59 -25.10 15.30 20.46
C GLY A 59 -25.43 14.65 19.10
N TYR A 60 -25.22 13.33 18.95
CA TYR A 60 -25.50 12.62 17.69
C TYR A 60 -26.96 12.15 17.54
N GLY A 61 -27.75 12.17 18.62
CA GLY A 61 -29.06 11.47 18.65
C GLY A 61 -28.89 9.95 18.50
N ASN A 62 -30.00 9.20 18.49
CA ASN A 62 -29.95 7.73 18.32
C ASN A 62 -29.97 7.36 16.83
N PRO A 63 -28.83 7.08 16.17
CA PRO A 63 -28.80 6.81 14.74
C PRO A 63 -29.36 5.42 14.38
N PHE A 64 -29.61 4.55 15.37
CA PHE A 64 -30.02 3.17 15.18
C PHE A 64 -31.54 2.97 15.20
N THR A 65 -32.32 4.04 15.38
CA THR A 65 -33.79 3.98 15.50
C THR A 65 -34.55 4.03 14.18
N GLU A 66 -33.90 4.36 13.06
CA GLU A 66 -34.53 4.32 11.74
C GLU A 66 -34.21 3.00 11.04
N VAL A 67 -35.00 1.94 11.27
CA VAL A 67 -35.65 1.15 10.19
C VAL A 67 -36.76 0.27 10.81
N GLN A 68 -37.94 0.84 11.02
CA GLN A 68 -39.18 0.07 10.84
C GLN A 68 -39.90 0.66 9.62
N GLY A 69 -39.67 0.10 8.43
CA GLY A 69 -40.62 0.28 7.32
C GLY A 69 -40.11 0.82 5.98
N ALA A 70 -38.80 0.86 5.70
CA ALA A 70 -38.32 1.15 4.35
C ALA A 70 -37.79 -0.13 3.69
N THR A 71 -38.71 -0.92 3.11
CA THR A 71 -38.39 -1.93 2.09
C THR A 71 -37.71 -1.23 0.92
N SER A 72 -36.38 -1.17 0.94
CA SER A 72 -35.59 -0.84 -0.24
C SER A 72 -35.72 -1.98 -1.24
N VAL A 73 -36.68 -1.83 -2.15
CA VAL A 73 -36.84 -2.61 -3.38
C VAL A 73 -35.49 -2.69 -4.08
N VAL A 74 -34.88 -3.87 -4.05
CA VAL A 74 -33.77 -4.24 -4.92
C VAL A 74 -34.30 -4.23 -6.35
N ARG A 75 -34.11 -3.12 -7.07
CA ARG A 75 -34.19 -3.10 -8.53
C ARG A 75 -32.86 -3.66 -9.06
N PRO A 76 -32.86 -4.69 -9.92
CA PRO A 76 -31.69 -5.04 -10.71
C PRO A 76 -31.56 -3.98 -11.82
N GLY A 77 -30.94 -2.86 -11.47
CA GLY A 77 -30.60 -1.81 -12.41
C GLY A 77 -29.33 -2.22 -13.15
N THR A 78 -29.49 -2.55 -14.43
CA THR A 78 -28.44 -2.58 -15.45
C THR A 78 -27.51 -1.39 -15.24
N ARG A 79 -26.30 -1.65 -14.73
CA ARG A 79 -25.27 -0.62 -14.59
C ARG A 79 -24.67 -0.37 -15.96
N GLU A 80 -25.03 0.76 -16.55
CA GLU A 80 -24.12 1.46 -17.46
C GLU A 80 -22.78 1.69 -16.73
N PRO A 81 -21.63 1.66 -17.44
CA PRO A 81 -20.34 1.89 -16.82
C PRO A 81 -20.25 3.35 -16.40
N ALA A 82 -20.52 3.62 -15.13
CA ALA A 82 -20.26 4.91 -14.52
C ALA A 82 -18.74 5.13 -14.51
N GLU A 83 -18.28 6.10 -15.31
CA GLU A 83 -16.94 6.67 -15.28
C GLU A 83 -16.73 7.46 -13.97
N THR A 84 -16.60 6.76 -12.85
CA THR A 84 -16.04 7.33 -11.62
C THR A 84 -14.65 6.77 -11.43
N SER A 85 -13.70 7.50 -12.00
CA SER A 85 -12.27 7.36 -11.76
C SER A 85 -11.94 7.82 -10.33
N THR A 86 -12.37 7.07 -9.33
CA THR A 86 -11.77 7.15 -7.99
C THR A 86 -10.47 6.38 -8.09
N ALA A 87 -9.42 7.08 -8.52
CA ALA A 87 -8.07 6.53 -8.56
C ALA A 87 -7.71 6.04 -7.15
N ILE A 88 -7.81 4.73 -6.95
CA ILE A 88 -7.32 4.05 -5.76
C ILE A 88 -5.82 4.34 -5.72
N THR A 89 -5.41 5.34 -4.92
CA THR A 89 -4.00 5.63 -4.70
C THR A 89 -3.39 4.36 -4.10
N PRO A 90 -2.52 3.63 -4.83
CA PRO A 90 -1.96 2.40 -4.31
C PRO A 90 -1.19 2.75 -3.04
N SER A 91 -1.58 2.16 -1.92
CA SER A 91 -0.84 2.30 -0.68
C SER A 91 0.63 1.93 -0.95
N PRO A 92 1.60 2.69 -0.42
CA PRO A 92 3.01 2.50 -0.75
C PRO A 92 3.41 1.09 -0.32
N LYS A 93 3.56 0.21 -1.32
CA LYS A 93 4.01 -1.17 -1.13
C LYS A 93 5.30 -1.12 -0.32
N LYS A 94 5.30 -1.69 0.89
CA LYS A 94 6.49 -1.80 1.75
C LYS A 94 7.62 -2.39 0.91
N ARG A 95 8.53 -1.54 0.42
CA ARG A 95 9.71 -1.98 -0.33
C ARG A 95 10.61 -2.64 0.69
N GLY A 96 11.04 -3.87 0.41
CA GLY A 96 12.04 -4.55 1.24
C GLY A 96 13.29 -3.69 1.43
N ARG A 97 14.10 -4.02 2.44
CA ARG A 97 15.35 -3.32 2.74
C ARG A 97 16.18 -3.16 1.47
N LYS A 98 16.62 -1.94 1.18
CA LYS A 98 17.41 -1.63 -0.02
C LYS A 98 18.71 -2.45 0.02
N GLY A 99 18.88 -3.36 -0.94
CA GLY A 99 20.12 -4.11 -1.09
C GLY A 99 21.28 -3.21 -1.52
N THR A 100 22.47 -3.42 -0.97
CA THR A 100 23.69 -2.63 -1.28
C THR A 100 24.51 -3.23 -2.43
N LYS A 101 24.34 -4.53 -2.71
CA LYS A 101 25.12 -5.30 -3.71
C LYS A 101 25.24 -4.62 -5.07
N ILE A 102 24.14 -4.04 -5.58
CA ILE A 102 24.14 -3.38 -6.88
C ILE A 102 25.06 -2.15 -6.87
N ASN A 103 24.98 -1.32 -5.83
CA ASN A 103 25.82 -0.13 -5.72
C ASN A 103 27.29 -0.51 -5.56
N GLU A 104 27.59 -1.51 -4.72
CA GLU A 104 28.95 -2.03 -4.52
C GLU A 104 29.56 -2.58 -5.81
N ALA A 105 28.75 -3.25 -6.65
CA ALA A 105 29.19 -3.70 -7.96
C ALA A 105 29.53 -2.52 -8.88
N PHE A 106 28.68 -1.50 -8.99
CA PHE A 106 28.95 -0.34 -9.85
C PHE A 106 30.16 0.49 -9.38
N SER A 107 30.39 0.61 -8.06
CA SER A 107 31.59 1.26 -7.52
C SER A 107 32.88 0.52 -7.85
N ALA A 108 32.82 -0.79 -8.08
CA ALA A 108 33.98 -1.63 -8.38
C ALA A 108 34.33 -1.69 -9.88
N ILE A 109 33.49 -1.15 -10.76
CA ILE A 109 33.77 -1.11 -12.20
C ILE A 109 34.83 -0.04 -12.45
N GLY A 110 36.00 -0.48 -12.94
CA GLY A 110 37.10 0.38 -13.37
C GLY A 110 36.98 0.81 -14.83
N THR A 111 38.04 1.49 -15.31
CA THR A 111 38.20 1.89 -16.71
C THR A 111 38.60 0.74 -17.62
N ASP A 112 39.24 -0.30 -17.07
CA ASP A 112 39.72 -1.43 -17.85
C ASP A 112 38.55 -2.36 -18.23
N PRO A 113 38.48 -2.81 -19.51
CA PRO A 113 37.43 -3.70 -19.96
C PRO A 113 37.54 -5.09 -19.32
N LEU A 114 36.50 -5.46 -18.59
CA LEU A 114 36.36 -6.75 -17.94
C LEU A 114 35.19 -7.54 -18.55
N PRO A 115 35.29 -8.88 -18.68
CA PRO A 115 34.16 -9.71 -19.12
C PRO A 115 32.95 -9.55 -18.19
N ALA A 116 31.82 -9.15 -18.77
CA ALA A 116 30.62 -8.82 -18.01
C ALA A 116 30.02 -10.05 -17.30
N GLU A 117 30.18 -11.26 -17.87
CA GLU A 117 29.67 -12.52 -17.30
C GLU A 117 30.42 -12.93 -16.04
N GLU A 118 31.76 -12.83 -16.07
CA GLU A 118 32.60 -13.10 -14.89
C GLU A 118 32.30 -12.08 -13.80
N PHE A 119 32.28 -10.79 -14.15
CA PHE A 119 32.01 -9.72 -13.21
C PHE A 119 30.63 -9.86 -12.53
N ALA A 120 29.60 -10.19 -13.32
CA ALA A 120 28.25 -10.45 -12.83
C ALA A 120 28.21 -11.60 -11.81
N THR A 121 28.92 -12.69 -12.10
CA THR A 121 29.00 -13.87 -11.23
C THR A 121 29.75 -13.55 -9.94
N THR A 122 30.92 -12.89 -10.02
CA THR A 122 31.73 -12.52 -8.85
C THR A 122 30.99 -11.58 -7.89
N ARG A 123 30.24 -10.61 -8.42
CA ARG A 123 29.50 -9.64 -7.60
C ARG A 123 28.07 -10.09 -7.26
N ASN A 124 27.64 -11.25 -7.75
CA ASN A 124 26.28 -11.77 -7.60
C ASN A 124 25.21 -10.75 -8.05
N VAL A 125 25.40 -10.20 -9.25
CA VAL A 125 24.50 -9.23 -9.91
C VAL A 125 24.17 -9.75 -11.30
N SER A 126 22.90 -9.62 -11.73
CA SER A 126 22.51 -10.10 -13.06
C SER A 126 23.02 -9.19 -14.19
N LEU A 127 23.29 -9.78 -15.36
CA LEU A 127 23.69 -9.06 -16.57
C LEU A 127 22.70 -7.95 -16.96
N ASN A 128 21.40 -8.19 -16.72
CA ASN A 128 20.35 -7.20 -17.00
C ASN A 128 20.50 -5.94 -16.14
N VAL A 129 20.95 -6.07 -14.88
CA VAL A 129 21.22 -4.93 -14.00
C VAL A 129 22.42 -4.13 -14.51
N LEU A 130 23.50 -4.80 -14.95
CA LEU A 130 24.67 -4.13 -15.54
C LEU A 130 24.31 -3.30 -16.77
N ARG A 131 23.41 -3.80 -17.63
CA ARG A 131 22.89 -3.07 -18.81
C ARG A 131 22.06 -1.83 -18.44
N GLN A 132 21.57 -1.76 -17.21
CA GLN A 132 20.76 -0.64 -16.71
C GLN A 132 21.57 0.34 -15.86
N ALA A 133 22.87 0.50 -16.16
CA ALA A 133 23.79 1.41 -15.46
C ALA A 133 23.18 2.80 -15.20
N LYS A 134 22.48 3.40 -16.17
CA LYS A 134 21.81 4.71 -16.01
C LYS A 134 20.84 4.78 -14.81
N ARG A 135 20.22 3.68 -14.42
CA ARG A 135 19.25 3.62 -13.31
C ARG A 135 19.92 3.40 -11.95
N PHE A 136 21.04 2.69 -11.95
CA PHE A 136 21.62 2.11 -10.74
C PHE A 136 22.95 2.74 -10.36
N ASP A 137 23.74 3.23 -11.32
CA ASP A 137 24.97 3.94 -11.03
C ASP A 137 24.65 5.35 -10.53
N ARG A 138 24.89 5.55 -9.23
CA ARG A 138 24.75 6.84 -8.55
C ARG A 138 26.10 7.37 -8.05
N THR A 139 27.19 6.74 -8.46
CA THR A 139 28.53 7.03 -7.91
C THR A 139 29.13 8.30 -8.50
N GLY A 140 28.71 8.71 -9.70
CA GLY A 140 29.20 9.93 -10.36
C GLY A 140 30.63 9.83 -10.91
N LEU A 141 31.22 8.63 -10.91
CA LEU A 141 32.61 8.39 -11.33
C LEU A 141 32.78 8.22 -12.86
N GLY A 142 31.79 8.65 -13.66
CA GLY A 142 31.77 8.47 -15.12
C GLY A 142 30.72 7.48 -15.61
N ARG A 143 30.64 7.28 -16.93
CA ARG A 143 29.57 6.49 -17.55
C ARG A 143 29.99 5.03 -17.73
N VAL A 144 29.27 4.12 -17.07
CA VAL A 144 29.47 2.68 -17.27
C VAL A 144 28.84 2.24 -18.61
N ARG A 145 29.63 1.54 -19.42
CA ARG A 145 29.24 0.94 -20.69
C ARG A 145 29.30 -0.57 -20.61
N VAL A 146 28.33 -1.20 -21.26
CA VAL A 146 28.33 -2.65 -21.50
C VAL A 146 28.20 -2.84 -22.99
N LYS A 147 29.27 -3.29 -23.67
CA LYS A 147 29.33 -3.42 -25.13
C LYS A 147 29.99 -4.74 -25.50
N LYS A 148 29.61 -5.31 -26.65
CA LYS A 148 30.35 -6.44 -27.23
C LYS A 148 31.62 -5.93 -27.92
N ILE A 149 32.75 -6.47 -27.52
CA ILE A 149 34.08 -6.25 -28.11
C ILE A 149 34.60 -7.63 -28.49
N ASP A 150 34.89 -7.84 -29.78
CA ASP A 150 35.37 -9.13 -30.31
C ASP A 150 34.46 -10.33 -29.98
N GLY A 151 33.14 -10.11 -29.96
CA GLY A 151 32.14 -11.13 -29.65
C GLY A 151 31.86 -11.33 -28.16
N THR A 152 32.75 -10.86 -27.28
CA THR A 152 32.61 -10.96 -25.82
C THR A 152 31.96 -9.71 -25.24
N LEU A 153 31.01 -9.88 -24.32
CA LEU A 153 30.36 -8.76 -23.65
C LEU A 153 31.29 -8.21 -22.56
N MET A 154 31.80 -7.00 -22.74
CA MET A 154 32.69 -6.32 -21.80
C MET A 154 31.94 -5.22 -21.04
N VAL A 155 32.32 -5.01 -19.78
CA VAL A 155 31.89 -3.89 -18.95
C VAL A 155 33.10 -3.03 -18.58
N TYR A 156 32.97 -1.72 -18.74
CA TYR A 156 34.01 -0.74 -18.43
C TYR A 156 33.39 0.63 -18.16
N ARG A 157 34.20 1.53 -17.60
CA ARG A 157 33.82 2.91 -17.35
C ARG A 157 34.54 3.84 -18.32
N GLU A 158 33.76 4.65 -19.04
CA GLU A 158 34.30 5.75 -19.84
C GLU A 158 34.54 6.93 -18.90
N SER A 159 35.79 7.38 -18.80
CA SER A 159 36.11 8.70 -18.26
C SER A 159 35.49 9.74 -19.20
N GLU A 160 34.60 10.58 -18.66
CA GLU A 160 33.99 11.68 -19.40
C GLU A 160 35.00 12.80 -19.69
#